data_AF-A0A7C5XSI6-F1
#
_entry.id   AF-A0A7C5XSI6-F1
#
_cell.length_a   1.000
_cell.length_b   1.000
_cell.length_c   1.000
_cell.angle_alpha   90.00
_cell.angle_beta   90.00
_cell.angle_gamma   90.00
#
_symmetry.space_group_name_H-M   'P 1'
#
loop_
_entity.id
_entity.type
_entity.pdbx_description
1 polymer ?
#
loop_
_entity_poly.entity_id
_entity_poly.type
_entity_poly.pdbx_seq_one_letter_code
_entity_poly.pdbx_strand_id
1 'polypeptide(L)'
;MNGLGFVELILLAVLGICVIAIIALILRILQAILLKRSRFFEDDLEVEEGVSESPKTPPESPEPAKNLSPKDEMTQREKKLREREEKMKAEKIAVLKEREAKILGKTKKSDAGKKEMEGVSDGGWFMKTAPKNPKEREAEQIRDLLQRLEKQHEEGIITTEHYETIKRDYERQLIELEDEK
;
A
#
# COMPACT_ATOMS: atom_id res chain seq x y z
N MET A 1 -28.64 41.01 2.32
CA MET A 1 -28.87 39.59 2.65
C MET A 1 -29.17 38.69 1.43
N ASN A 2 -29.38 39.21 0.21
CA ASN A 2 -29.86 38.40 -0.93
C ASN A 2 -28.79 37.96 -1.95
N GLY A 3 -27.50 38.12 -1.65
CA GLY A 3 -26.40 37.70 -2.56
C GLY A 3 -25.58 36.51 -2.04
N LEU A 4 -25.57 36.27 -0.72
CA LEU A 4 -24.76 35.23 -0.08
C LEU A 4 -25.35 33.81 -0.21
N GLY A 5 -26.68 33.69 -0.31
CA GLY A 5 -27.34 32.37 -0.33
C GLY A 5 -27.03 31.53 -1.57
N PHE A 6 -26.80 32.14 -2.74
CA PHE A 6 -26.50 31.37 -3.96
C PHE A 6 -25.09 30.77 -3.94
N VAL A 7 -24.12 31.51 -3.38
CA VAL A 7 -22.73 31.03 -3.24
C VAL A 7 -22.68 29.90 -2.22
N GLU A 8 -23.40 30.00 -1.11
CA GLU A 8 -23.51 28.93 -0.12
C GLU A 8 -24.17 27.67 -0.69
N LEU A 9 -25.21 27.82 -1.52
CA LEU A 9 -25.86 26.68 -2.19
C LEU A 9 -24.93 25.99 -3.20
N ILE A 10 -24.16 26.75 -3.98
CA ILE A 10 -23.14 26.18 -4.87
C ILE A 10 -22.07 25.46 -4.06
N LEU A 11 -21.59 26.07 -2.97
CA LEU A 11 -20.56 25.48 -2.13
C LEU A 11 -21.04 24.15 -1.52
N LEU A 12 -22.28 24.11 -1.01
CA LEU A 12 -22.90 22.89 -0.49
C LEU A 12 -23.08 21.82 -1.57
N ALA A 13 -23.47 22.21 -2.79
CA ALA A 13 -23.60 21.27 -3.91
C ALA A 13 -22.24 20.68 -4.33
N VAL A 14 -21.20 21.51 -4.41
CA VAL A 14 -19.83 21.07 -4.74
C VAL A 14 -19.30 20.12 -3.67
N LEU A 15 -19.47 20.48 -2.39
CA LEU A 15 -19.07 19.61 -1.27
C LEU A 15 -19.83 18.28 -1.31
N GLY A 16 -21.13 18.31 -1.57
CA GLY A 16 -21.95 17.11 -1.71
C GLY A 16 -21.45 16.19 -2.83
N ILE A 17 -21.16 16.74 -4.01
CA ILE A 17 -20.63 15.96 -5.15
C ILE A 17 -19.25 15.39 -4.82
N CYS A 18 -18.37 16.16 -4.17
CA CYS A 18 -17.05 15.67 -3.74
C CYS A 18 -17.17 14.49 -2.77
N VAL A 19 -18.05 14.59 -1.77
CA VAL A 19 -18.29 13.51 -0.80
C VAL A 19 -18.86 12.27 -1.49
N ILE A 20 -19.87 12.42 -2.36
CA ILE A 20 -20.46 11.30 -3.10
C ILE A 20 -19.41 10.64 -4.00
N ALA A 21 -18.54 11.41 -4.66
CA ALA A 21 -17.47 10.88 -5.49
C ALA A 21 -16.46 10.05 -4.69
N ILE A 22 -16.07 10.52 -3.49
CA ILE A 22 -15.17 9.78 -2.59
C ILE A 22 -15.83 8.47 -2.12
N ILE A 23 -17.10 8.52 -1.70
CA ILE A 23 -17.84 7.33 -1.28
C ILE A 23 -17.93 6.31 -2.43
N ALA A 24 -18.27 6.76 -3.64
CA ALA A 24 -18.34 5.90 -4.81
C ALA A 24 -16.98 5.27 -5.16
N LEU A 25 -15.88 6.03 -5.02
CA LEU A 25 -14.52 5.53 -5.23
C LEU A 25 -14.16 4.44 -4.20
N ILE A 26 -14.47 4.66 -2.92
CA ILE A 26 -14.24 3.68 -1.86
C ILE A 26 -15.06 2.41 -2.11
N LEU A 27 -16.34 2.55 -2.48
CA LEU A 27 -17.19 1.41 -2.82
C LEU A 27 -16.65 0.62 -4.03
N ARG A 28 -16.10 1.29 -5.05
CA ARG A 28 -15.43 0.62 -6.18
C ARG A 28 -14.21 -0.19 -5.74
N ILE A 29 -13.41 0.34 -4.81
CA ILE A 29 -12.25 -0.37 -4.25
C ILE A 29 -12.70 -1.58 -3.42
N LEU A 30 -13.70 -1.40 -2.56
CA LEU A 30 -14.28 -2.48 -1.76
C LEU A 30 -14.89 -3.58 -2.63
N GLN A 31 -15.65 -3.22 -3.67
CA GLN A 31 -16.17 -4.17 -4.65
C GLN A 31 -15.04 -4.93 -5.35
N ALA A 32 -13.96 -4.27 -5.76
CA ALA A 32 -12.80 -4.93 -6.38
C ALA A 32 -12.10 -5.91 -5.42
N ILE A 33 -12.01 -5.57 -4.13
CA ILE A 33 -11.43 -6.45 -3.09
C ILE A 33 -12.35 -7.64 -2.81
N LEU A 34 -13.67 -7.43 -2.74
CA LEU A 34 -14.65 -8.49 -2.52
C LEU A 34 -14.71 -9.45 -3.73
N LEU A 35 -14.68 -8.93 -4.97
CA LEU A 35 -14.60 -9.73 -6.20
C LEU A 35 -13.33 -10.60 -6.25
N LYS A 36 -12.23 -10.14 -5.66
CA LYS A 36 -11.00 -10.93 -5.55
C LYS A 36 -11.16 -12.12 -4.58
N ARG A 37 -12.10 -12.02 -3.63
CA ARG A 37 -12.37 -13.07 -2.62
C ARG A 37 -13.55 -13.97 -3.01
N SER A 38 -14.53 -13.48 -3.76
CA SER A 38 -15.67 -14.29 -4.22
C SER A 38 -15.28 -15.33 -5.26
N ARG A 39 -14.23 -15.08 -6.07
CA ARG A 39 -13.63 -16.11 -6.95
C ARG A 39 -13.06 -17.32 -6.20
N PHE A 40 -12.86 -17.23 -4.89
CA PHE A 40 -12.47 -18.37 -4.05
C PHE A 40 -13.68 -19.06 -3.39
N PHE A 41 -14.86 -18.42 -3.34
CA PHE A 41 -16.06 -19.00 -2.75
C PHE A 41 -16.99 -19.66 -3.78
N GLU A 42 -16.95 -19.26 -5.06
CA GLU A 42 -17.69 -19.97 -6.13
C GLU A 42 -17.07 -21.35 -6.46
N ASP A 43 -15.75 -21.53 -6.32
CA ASP A 43 -15.10 -22.81 -6.57
C ASP A 43 -15.34 -23.83 -5.42
N ASP A 44 -15.65 -23.36 -4.20
CA ASP A 44 -15.90 -24.21 -3.02
C ASP A 44 -17.40 -24.48 -2.76
N LEU A 45 -18.32 -23.72 -3.39
CA LEU A 45 -19.77 -23.91 -3.25
C LEU A 45 -20.38 -24.85 -4.32
N GLU A 46 -19.63 -25.26 -5.34
CA GLU A 46 -20.06 -26.24 -6.35
C GLU A 46 -19.91 -27.71 -5.89
N VAL A 47 -19.62 -27.94 -4.61
CA VAL A 47 -19.44 -29.29 -4.03
C VAL A 47 -20.61 -29.72 -3.12
N GLU A 48 -21.58 -28.85 -2.79
CA GLU A 48 -22.73 -29.21 -1.93
C GLU A 48 -24.07 -29.48 -2.64
N GLU A 49 -24.19 -29.34 -3.97
CA GLU A 49 -25.41 -29.72 -4.72
C GLU A 49 -25.30 -31.04 -5.50
N GLY A 50 -24.40 -31.95 -5.09
CA GLY A 50 -24.02 -33.12 -5.90
C GLY A 50 -24.20 -34.51 -5.30
N VAL A 51 -24.87 -34.69 -4.15
CA VAL A 51 -25.06 -36.04 -3.56
C VAL A 51 -26.54 -36.37 -3.34
N SER A 52 -27.28 -36.50 -4.44
CA SER A 52 -28.53 -37.25 -4.47
C SER A 52 -28.75 -37.83 -5.86
N GLU A 53 -27.83 -38.71 -6.29
CA GLU A 53 -28.16 -39.82 -7.20
C GLU A 53 -26.97 -40.79 -7.26
N SER A 54 -27.05 -41.89 -6.50
CA SER A 54 -26.46 -43.15 -6.97
C SER A 54 -27.23 -43.58 -8.22
N PRO A 55 -26.61 -44.19 -9.27
CA PRO A 55 -25.83 -45.42 -9.06
C PRO A 55 -24.71 -45.75 -10.09
N LYS A 56 -23.99 -46.83 -9.78
CA LYS A 56 -23.19 -47.74 -10.65
C LYS A 56 -21.68 -47.51 -10.78
N THR A 57 -20.97 -48.40 -10.07
CA THR A 57 -19.73 -49.12 -10.42
C THR A 57 -18.46 -48.29 -10.73
N PRO A 58 -17.38 -48.43 -9.93
CA PRO A 58 -16.12 -47.76 -10.20
C PRO A 58 -15.48 -48.26 -11.51
N PRO A 59 -14.95 -47.38 -12.37
CA PRO A 59 -14.17 -47.79 -13.52
C PRO A 59 -12.86 -48.42 -13.06
N GLU A 60 -12.46 -49.45 -13.80
CA GLU A 60 -11.35 -50.35 -13.54
C GLU A 60 -10.03 -49.65 -13.22
N SER A 61 -9.31 -50.30 -12.30
CA SER A 61 -7.89 -50.17 -11.96
C SER A 61 -7.03 -49.59 -13.10
N PRO A 62 -6.42 -48.39 -12.93
CA PRO A 62 -5.35 -47.99 -13.82
C PRO A 62 -4.18 -48.95 -13.60
N GLU A 63 -3.77 -49.60 -14.70
CA GLU A 63 -2.60 -50.47 -14.78
C GLU A 63 -1.39 -49.84 -14.06
N PRO A 64 -0.63 -50.60 -13.26
CA PRO A 64 0.49 -50.05 -12.52
C PRO A 64 1.55 -49.57 -13.51
N ALA A 65 1.81 -48.26 -13.44
CA ALA A 65 2.87 -47.60 -14.16
C ALA A 65 4.18 -48.38 -14.03
N LYS A 66 4.73 -48.74 -15.19
CA LYS A 66 6.09 -49.23 -15.45
C LYS A 66 7.07 -48.74 -14.38
N ASN A 67 7.52 -49.64 -13.50
CA ASN A 67 8.49 -49.39 -12.43
C ASN A 67 9.79 -48.82 -13.00
N LEU A 68 9.91 -47.49 -13.01
CA LEU A 68 11.17 -46.79 -13.13
C LEU A 68 11.71 -46.59 -11.71
N SER A 69 13.02 -46.81 -11.53
CA SER A 69 13.68 -46.75 -10.23
C SER A 69 13.36 -45.42 -9.51
N PRO A 70 13.02 -45.43 -8.20
CA PRO A 70 12.73 -44.22 -7.42
C PRO A 70 13.81 -43.13 -7.49
N LYS A 71 15.05 -43.52 -7.84
CA LYS A 71 16.20 -42.61 -8.01
C LYS A 71 16.12 -41.80 -9.32
N ASP A 72 15.47 -42.33 -10.34
CA ASP A 72 15.34 -41.70 -11.66
C ASP A 72 14.15 -40.72 -11.70
N GLU A 73 13.07 -41.01 -10.97
CA GLU A 73 11.96 -40.05 -10.79
C GLU A 73 12.40 -38.78 -10.06
N MET A 74 13.25 -38.93 -9.04
CA MET A 74 13.76 -37.81 -8.25
C MET A 74 14.61 -36.86 -9.11
N THR A 75 15.43 -37.44 -10.00
CA THR A 75 16.29 -36.69 -10.93
C THR A 75 15.48 -35.97 -12.03
N GLN A 76 14.39 -36.58 -12.51
CA GLN A 76 13.47 -35.91 -13.45
C GLN A 76 12.65 -34.79 -12.80
N ARG A 77 12.22 -34.97 -11.55
CA ARG A 77 11.50 -33.93 -10.80
C ARG A 77 12.40 -32.74 -10.49
N GLU A 78 13.64 -32.99 -10.09
CA GLU A 78 14.60 -31.92 -9.81
C GLU A 78 14.96 -31.13 -11.07
N LYS A 79 15.15 -31.80 -12.21
CA LYS A 79 15.38 -31.13 -13.50
C LYS A 79 14.20 -30.26 -13.93
N LYS A 80 12.96 -30.76 -13.78
CA LYS A 80 11.75 -29.98 -14.07
C LYS A 80 11.55 -28.79 -13.13
N LEU A 81 11.98 -28.89 -11.86
CA LEU A 81 11.93 -27.77 -10.91
C LEU A 81 12.92 -26.67 -11.29
N ARG A 82 14.16 -27.02 -11.64
CA ARG A 82 15.18 -26.04 -12.06
C ARG A 82 14.80 -25.30 -13.35
N GLU A 83 14.23 -26.00 -14.34
CA GLU A 83 13.74 -25.36 -15.58
C GLU A 83 12.59 -24.37 -15.32
N ARG A 84 11.73 -24.62 -14.31
CA ARG A 84 10.65 -23.69 -13.93
C ARG A 84 11.19 -22.47 -13.18
N GLU A 85 12.18 -22.65 -12.32
CA GLU A 85 12.81 -21.55 -11.61
C GLU A 85 13.58 -20.61 -12.55
N GLU A 86 14.30 -21.15 -13.53
CA GLU A 86 15.00 -20.36 -14.54
C GLU A 86 14.01 -19.56 -15.41
N LYS A 87 12.88 -20.16 -15.78
CA LYS A 87 11.80 -19.46 -16.49
C LYS A 87 11.19 -18.33 -15.65
N MET A 88 10.89 -18.58 -14.38
CA MET A 88 10.35 -17.53 -13.49
C MET A 88 11.36 -16.42 -13.19
N LYS A 89 12.66 -16.72 -13.15
CA LYS A 89 13.72 -15.70 -13.00
C LYS A 89 13.81 -14.82 -14.24
N ALA A 90 13.79 -15.40 -15.43
CA ALA A 90 13.83 -14.65 -16.69
C ALA A 90 12.61 -13.73 -16.86
N GLU A 91 11.41 -14.22 -16.53
CA GLU A 91 10.17 -13.43 -16.63
C GLU A 91 10.14 -12.25 -15.65
N LYS A 92 10.61 -12.44 -14.41
CA LYS A 92 10.71 -11.35 -13.42
C LYS A 92 11.66 -10.22 -13.85
N ILE A 93 12.78 -10.57 -14.49
CA ILE A 93 13.76 -9.58 -14.96
C ILE A 93 13.17 -8.73 -16.10
N ALA A 94 12.40 -9.34 -17.02
CA ALA A 94 11.75 -8.61 -18.10
C ALA A 94 10.71 -7.60 -17.58
N VAL A 95 9.92 -7.98 -16.57
CA VAL A 95 8.89 -7.13 -15.97
C VAL A 95 9.49 -5.93 -15.21
N LEU A 96 10.62 -6.11 -14.53
CA LEU A 96 11.30 -5.01 -13.83
C LEU A 96 11.86 -3.97 -14.81
N LYS A 97 12.45 -4.42 -15.92
CA LYS A 97 12.99 -3.54 -16.96
C LYS A 97 11.91 -2.70 -17.64
N GLU A 98 10.70 -3.26 -17.84
CA GLU A 98 9.56 -2.51 -18.36
C GLU A 98 9.06 -1.44 -17.38
N ARG A 99 9.02 -1.75 -16.07
CA ARG A 99 8.61 -0.79 -15.03
C ARG A 99 9.59 0.37 -14.90
N GLU A 100 10.89 0.12 -14.99
CA GLU A 100 11.93 1.18 -14.92
C GLU A 100 11.81 2.17 -16.09
N ALA A 101 11.61 1.68 -17.31
CA ALA A 101 11.43 2.55 -18.49
C ALA A 101 10.20 3.48 -18.36
N LYS A 102 9.13 3.02 -17.70
CA LYS A 102 7.91 3.79 -17.47
C LYS A 102 8.06 4.88 -16.41
N ILE A 103 8.98 4.71 -15.46
CA ILE A 103 9.29 5.69 -14.41
C ILE A 103 10.21 6.78 -14.96
N LEU A 104 11.25 6.41 -15.71
CA LEU A 104 12.17 7.38 -16.33
C LEU A 104 11.51 8.28 -17.39
N GLY A 105 10.40 7.85 -17.99
CA GLY A 105 9.64 8.65 -18.94
C GLY A 105 8.72 9.72 -18.32
N LYS A 106 8.45 9.66 -17.00
CA LYS A 106 7.48 10.56 -16.34
C LYS A 106 8.09 11.73 -15.56
N THR A 107 9.40 11.75 -15.37
CA THR A 107 10.09 12.79 -14.57
C THR A 107 10.56 14.01 -15.37
N LYS A 108 10.31 14.08 -16.69
CA LYS A 108 10.74 15.19 -17.57
C LYS A 108 9.76 16.37 -17.71
N LYS A 109 8.73 16.50 -16.86
CA LYS A 109 7.74 17.60 -16.95
C LYS A 109 7.39 18.20 -15.60
N SER A 110 8.32 18.87 -14.94
CA SER A 110 8.00 19.79 -13.83
C SER A 110 9.18 20.73 -13.55
N ASP A 111 9.55 21.56 -14.52
CA ASP A 111 10.50 22.65 -14.29
C ASP A 111 10.08 23.89 -15.08
N ALA A 112 8.99 24.52 -14.63
CA ALA A 112 8.57 25.88 -15.00
C ALA A 112 7.41 26.30 -14.10
N GLY A 113 7.67 27.22 -13.16
CA GLY A 113 6.61 27.81 -12.33
C GLY A 113 7.13 28.49 -11.07
N LYS A 114 8.04 29.45 -11.24
CA LYS A 114 8.59 30.30 -10.17
C LYS A 114 7.72 31.57 -10.04
N LYS A 115 7.51 32.02 -8.79
CA LYS A 115 6.86 33.28 -8.33
C LYS A 115 5.32 33.20 -8.28
N GLU A 116 4.59 33.65 -7.26
CA GLU A 116 4.77 34.72 -6.27
C GLU A 116 4.08 34.31 -4.94
N MET A 117 4.69 34.62 -3.79
CA MET A 117 4.02 34.67 -2.49
C MET A 117 4.44 35.96 -1.79
N GLU A 118 3.65 37.01 -1.96
CA GLU A 118 3.53 38.06 -0.95
C GLU A 118 2.28 37.75 -0.13
N GLY A 119 2.47 37.62 1.18
CA GLY A 119 1.44 37.18 2.10
C GLY A 119 0.48 38.30 2.49
N VAL A 120 -0.70 37.90 2.98
CA VAL A 120 -1.38 38.57 4.09
C VAL A 120 -2.05 37.50 4.94
N SER A 121 -1.78 37.61 6.23
CA SER A 121 -2.22 36.85 7.39
C SER A 121 -3.73 36.77 7.59
N ASP A 122 -4.22 35.66 8.14
CA ASP A 122 -5.26 35.68 9.17
C ASP A 122 -5.31 34.36 9.97
N GLY A 123 -5.44 34.50 11.29
CA GLY A 123 -5.90 33.43 12.19
C GLY A 123 -4.78 32.62 12.83
N GLY A 124 -4.50 32.91 14.11
CA GLY A 124 -3.39 32.33 14.87
C GLY A 124 -3.42 30.81 14.99
N TRP A 125 -2.28 30.26 15.44
CA TRP A 125 -2.13 29.51 16.69
C TRP A 125 -0.61 29.34 16.93
N PHE A 126 -0.15 29.82 18.08
CA PHE A 126 1.22 29.75 18.62
C PHE A 126 2.34 30.46 17.84
N MET A 127 2.58 31.74 18.20
CA MET A 127 3.93 32.30 18.11
C MET A 127 4.83 31.63 19.17
N LYS A 128 5.34 30.44 18.86
CA LYS A 128 6.70 30.12 19.30
C LYS A 128 7.61 30.80 18.29
N THR A 129 8.55 31.60 18.78
CA THR A 129 9.57 32.28 17.97
C THR A 129 10.12 31.31 16.94
N ALA A 130 9.79 31.51 15.66
CA ALA A 130 10.24 30.61 14.60
C ALA A 130 11.78 30.57 14.64
N PRO A 131 12.40 29.40 14.83
CA PRO A 131 13.84 29.29 14.83
C PRO A 131 14.37 29.83 13.48
N LYS A 132 15.29 30.79 13.54
CA LYS A 132 15.87 31.42 12.35
C LYS A 132 16.79 30.46 11.58
N ASN A 133 17.19 29.36 12.20
CA ASN A 133 18.07 28.36 11.63
C ASN A 133 17.25 27.15 11.11
N PRO A 134 17.34 26.76 9.83
CA PRO A 134 16.61 25.60 9.29
C PRO A 134 16.85 24.31 10.09
N LYS A 135 18.08 24.09 10.60
CA LYS A 135 18.39 22.89 11.41
C LYS A 135 17.66 22.87 12.76
N GLU A 136 17.45 24.04 13.36
CA GLU A 136 16.66 24.17 14.60
C GLU A 136 15.18 23.87 14.36
N ARG A 137 14.66 24.31 13.21
CA ARG A 137 13.30 24.02 12.81
C ARG A 137 13.08 22.53 12.60
N GLU A 138 14.06 21.86 11.98
CA GLU A 138 14.03 20.42 11.75
C GLU A 138 14.09 19.64 13.07
N ALA A 139 14.98 20.03 13.99
CA ALA A 139 15.03 19.43 15.33
C ALA A 139 13.70 19.63 16.10
N GLU A 140 13.07 20.80 16.01
CA GLU A 140 11.76 21.03 16.64
C GLU A 140 10.65 20.15 16.03
N GLN A 141 10.67 19.95 14.71
CA GLN A 141 9.74 19.05 14.04
C GLN A 141 9.92 17.59 14.46
N ILE A 142 11.16 17.11 14.57
CA ILE A 142 11.43 15.75 15.01
C ILE A 142 10.98 15.54 16.48
N ARG A 143 11.16 16.54 17.35
CA ARG A 143 10.64 16.50 18.72
C ARG A 143 9.11 16.40 18.76
N ASP A 144 8.40 17.16 17.93
CA ASP A 144 6.93 17.06 17.82
C ASP A 144 6.49 15.68 17.28
N LEU A 145 7.23 15.11 16.34
CA LEU A 145 6.99 13.76 15.83
C LEU A 145 7.17 12.69 16.91
N LEU A 146 8.24 12.79 17.71
CA LEU A 146 8.47 11.89 18.85
C LEU A 146 7.36 11.99 19.90
N GLN A 147 6.84 13.20 20.17
CA GLN A 147 5.74 13.39 21.10
C GLN A 147 4.43 12.76 20.59
N ARG A 148 4.15 12.86 19.29
CA ARG A 148 3.00 12.18 18.68
C ARG A 148 3.16 10.66 18.69
N LEU A 149 4.38 10.17 18.46
CA LEU A 149 4.72 8.75 18.51
C LEU A 149 4.51 8.17 19.91
N GLU A 150 4.92 8.88 20.96
CA GLU A 150 4.66 8.51 22.35
C GLU A 150 3.17 8.43 22.65
N LYS A 151 2.40 9.43 22.20
CA LYS A 151 0.94 9.40 22.34
C LYS A 151 0.29 8.19 21.63
N GLN A 152 0.77 7.82 20.44
CA GLN A 152 0.28 6.64 19.73
C GLN A 152 0.64 5.32 20.46
N HIS A 153 1.77 5.28 21.16
CA HIS A 153 2.16 4.13 21.98
C HIS A 153 1.30 4.01 23.24
N GLU A 154 1.06 5.13 23.92
CA GLU A 154 0.14 5.18 25.08
C GLU A 154 -1.29 4.77 24.70
N GLU A 155 -1.76 5.19 23.51
CA GLU A 155 -3.06 4.79 22.96
C GLU A 155 -3.08 3.31 22.49
N GLY A 156 -1.94 2.60 22.54
CA GLY A 156 -1.82 1.21 22.13
C GLY A 156 -1.94 0.98 20.62
N ILE A 157 -1.85 2.05 19.83
CA ILE A 157 -1.95 2.00 18.35
C ILE A 157 -0.71 1.34 17.76
N ILE A 158 0.45 1.57 18.37
CA ILE A 158 1.72 0.98 17.96
C ILE A 158 2.23 0.01 19.03
N THR A 159 2.85 -1.08 18.57
CA THR A 159 3.50 -2.04 19.47
C THR A 159 4.76 -1.43 20.08
N THR A 160 5.11 -1.85 21.30
CA THR A 160 6.31 -1.37 21.99
C THR A 160 7.58 -1.59 21.17
N GLU A 161 7.70 -2.73 20.46
CA GLU A 161 8.85 -3.01 19.59
C GLU A 161 8.98 -2.00 18.43
N HIS A 162 7.86 -1.63 17.81
CA HIS A 162 7.83 -0.65 16.73
C HIS A 162 8.09 0.77 17.26
N TYR A 163 7.51 1.12 18.41
CA TYR A 163 7.78 2.38 19.09
C TYR A 163 9.28 2.57 19.37
N GLU A 164 9.91 1.59 20.02
CA GLU A 164 11.34 1.62 20.37
C GLU A 164 12.26 1.67 19.15
N THR A 165 11.84 1.06 18.04
CA THR A 165 12.61 1.13 16.79
C THR A 165 12.53 2.53 16.18
N ILE A 166 11.32 3.06 16.02
CA ILE A 166 11.10 4.38 15.41
C ILE A 166 11.68 5.49 16.29
N LYS A 167 11.54 5.38 17.62
CA LYS A 167 12.10 6.33 18.58
C LYS A 167 13.61 6.43 18.46
N ARG A 168 14.32 5.30 18.43
CA ARG A 168 15.79 5.28 18.30
C ARG A 168 16.28 5.95 17.02
N ASP A 169 15.56 5.79 15.91
CA ASP A 169 15.93 6.41 14.64
C ASP A 169 15.78 7.94 14.69
N TYR A 170 14.68 8.44 15.24
CA TYR A 170 14.47 9.89 15.39
C TYR A 170 15.38 10.51 16.47
N GLU A 171 15.68 9.79 17.54
CA GLU A 171 16.65 10.24 18.55
C GLU A 171 18.05 10.38 17.95
N ARG A 172 18.46 9.45 17.07
CA ARG A 172 19.72 9.58 16.31
C ARG A 172 19.71 10.81 15.42
N GLN A 173 18.62 11.04 14.68
CA GLN A 173 18.48 12.24 13.84
C GLN A 173 18.54 13.54 14.65
N LEU A 174 17.99 13.56 15.87
CA LEU A 174 18.12 14.71 16.76
C LEU A 174 19.56 14.98 17.17
N ILE A 175 20.32 13.93 17.48
CA ILE A 175 21.74 14.06 17.83
C ILE A 175 22.54 14.59 16.64
N GLU A 176 22.33 14.06 15.44
CA GLU A 176 23.00 14.52 14.22
C GLU A 176 22.73 16.01 13.94
N LEU A 177 21.51 16.48 14.18
CA LEU A 177 21.14 17.89 14.03
C LEU A 177 21.68 18.80 15.14
N GLU A 178 21.89 18.26 16.35
CA GLU A 178 22.49 18.97 17.48
C GLU A 178 24.02 19.09 17.36
N ASP A 179 24.70 18.07 16.84
CA ASP A 179 26.15 18.09 16.56
C ASP A 179 26.54 19.01 15.39
N GLU A 180 25.58 19.31 14.51
CA GLU A 180 25.73 20.16 13.32
C GLU A 180 25.55 21.68 13.57
N LYS A 181 25.32 22.08 14.83
CA LYS A 181 25.15 23.47 15.31
C LYS A 181 26.46 24.09 15.80
#